data_AF-A0A973SQL6-F1
#
_entry.id   AF-A0A973SQL6-F1
#
_cell.length_a   1.000
_cell.length_b   1.000
_cell.length_c   1.000
_cell.angle_alpha   90.00
_cell.angle_beta   90.00
_cell.angle_gamma   90.00
#
_symmetry.space_group_name_H-M   'P 1'
#
loop_
_entity.id
_entity.type
_entity.pdbx_description
1 polymer ?
#
loop_
_entity_poly.entity_id
_entity_poly.type
_entity_poly.pdbx_seq_one_letter_code
_entity_poly.pdbx_strand_id
1 'polypeptide(L)'
;AATRGFAEGAAWLAQIGLFVMLGLLATPKELPSAIVPGVIAGSVLVMVARPLSVMASSLVARLVRIDRVSWRDQAFLSWAGLRGAIPIVLATIPWASGVEGSKEIFNQVFVIVIVFTLLQGPTLPYAARLLGVGAPGEAHDLEVESAPLEELKADLLQVKVPVGSRLHGVEVFELRLPAGAAVTLVVRDGRSFVPAASTRIRADDQLLLVTTAACRDQVERRLRAVSRSGKLAGWYGERGLE
;
A
#
# COMPACT_ATOMS: atom_id res chain seq x y z
N ALA A 1 8.63 9.19 -5.86
CA ALA A 1 8.35 8.20 -4.81
C ALA A 1 8.44 8.82 -3.42
N ALA A 2 9.62 9.27 -2.95
CA ALA A 2 9.80 9.77 -1.58
C ALA A 2 8.86 10.94 -1.17
N THR A 3 8.70 11.96 -2.02
CA THR A 3 7.79 13.10 -1.71
C THR A 3 6.32 12.68 -1.65
N ARG A 4 5.91 11.69 -2.44
CA ARG A 4 4.54 11.15 -2.45
C ARG A 4 4.27 10.39 -1.15
N GLY A 5 5.16 9.46 -0.77
CA GLY A 5 5.04 8.72 0.49
C GLY A 5 5.07 9.63 1.72
N PHE A 6 5.89 10.69 1.71
CA PHE A 6 5.89 11.69 2.78
C PHE A 6 4.55 12.44 2.86
N ALA A 7 4.02 12.91 1.72
CA ALA A 7 2.74 13.62 1.69
C ALA A 7 1.56 12.74 2.12
N GLU A 8 1.54 11.47 1.69
CA GLU A 8 0.53 10.48 2.09
C GLU A 8 0.62 10.18 3.60
N GLY A 9 1.81 9.95 4.14
CA GLY A 9 2.02 9.78 5.58
C GLY A 9 1.61 11.00 6.39
N ALA A 10 1.96 12.21 5.94
CA ALA A 10 1.55 13.46 6.57
C ALA A 10 0.02 13.65 6.54
N ALA A 11 -0.63 13.34 5.42
CA ALA A 11 -2.08 13.40 5.29
C ALA A 11 -2.77 12.41 6.25
N TRP A 12 -2.23 11.20 6.39
CA TRP A 12 -2.76 10.20 7.30
C TRP A 12 -2.65 10.62 8.77
N LEU A 13 -1.50 11.16 9.17
CA LEU A 13 -1.29 11.73 10.50
C LEU A 13 -2.23 12.91 10.76
N ALA A 14 -2.39 13.82 9.79
CA ALA A 14 -3.31 14.95 9.91
C ALA A 14 -4.77 14.48 10.05
N GLN A 15 -5.16 13.44 9.32
CA GLN A 15 -6.51 12.86 9.42
C GLN A 15 -6.77 12.23 10.80
N ILE A 16 -5.81 11.48 11.34
CA ILE A 16 -5.91 10.92 12.69
C ILE A 16 -6.00 12.04 13.72
N GLY A 17 -5.12 13.04 13.63
CA GLY A 17 -5.12 14.20 14.51
C GLY A 17 -6.47 14.94 14.48
N LEU A 18 -7.05 15.12 13.28
CA LEU A 18 -8.37 15.72 13.11
C LEU A 18 -9.47 14.91 13.82
N PHE A 19 -9.52 13.60 13.65
CA PHE A 19 -10.50 12.76 14.34
C PHE A 19 -10.36 12.82 15.86
N VAL A 20 -9.13 12.83 16.37
CA VAL A 20 -8.87 12.97 17.81
C VAL A 20 -9.38 14.33 18.31
N MET A 21 -9.04 15.43 17.63
CA MET A 21 -9.53 16.76 18.00
C MET A 21 -11.05 16.85 17.99
N LEU A 22 -11.71 16.31 16.96
CA LEU A 22 -13.17 16.29 16.87
C LEU A 22 -13.80 15.41 17.97
N GLY A 23 -13.15 14.30 18.33
CA GLY A 23 -13.57 13.46 19.45
C GLY A 23 -13.46 14.17 20.79
N LEU A 24 -12.41 14.97 21.00
CA LEU A 24 -12.24 15.81 22.20
C LEU A 24 -13.23 16.97 22.24
N LEU A 25 -13.65 17.48 21.09
CA LEU A 25 -14.65 18.54 20.98
C LEU A 25 -16.07 18.04 21.30
N ALA A 26 -16.37 16.78 21.00
CA ALA A 26 -17.68 16.18 21.24
C ALA A 26 -17.94 15.99 22.75
N THR A 27 -19.16 16.32 23.20
CA THR A 27 -19.56 16.17 24.61
C THR A 27 -20.25 14.81 24.82
N PRO A 28 -19.64 13.82 25.51
CA PRO A 28 -20.17 12.45 25.57
C PRO A 28 -21.56 12.35 26.22
N LYS A 29 -21.89 13.27 27.13
CA LYS A 29 -23.19 13.29 27.82
C LYS A 29 -24.36 13.66 26.91
N GLU A 30 -24.10 14.36 25.81
CA GLU A 30 -25.13 14.82 24.86
C GLU A 30 -25.27 13.89 23.66
N LEU A 31 -24.33 12.96 23.45
CA LEU A 31 -24.38 12.02 22.33
C LEU A 31 -25.57 11.05 22.40
N PRO A 32 -25.98 10.49 23.56
CA PRO A 32 -27.06 9.51 23.61
C PRO A 32 -28.40 10.01 23.04
N SER A 33 -28.73 11.29 23.23
CA SER A 33 -29.94 11.88 22.67
C SER A 33 -29.87 12.06 21.15
N ALA A 34 -28.66 12.20 20.60
CA ALA A 34 -28.42 12.30 19.16
C ALA A 34 -28.33 10.94 18.45
N ILE A 35 -28.23 9.81 19.17
CA ILE A 35 -28.12 8.47 18.56
C ILE A 35 -29.34 8.12 17.74
N VAL A 36 -30.54 8.21 18.31
CA VAL A 36 -31.76 7.79 17.60
C VAL A 36 -32.02 8.67 16.36
N PRO A 37 -32.02 10.01 16.45
CA PRO A 37 -32.17 10.86 15.28
C PRO A 37 -31.06 10.65 14.24
N GLY A 38 -29.82 10.51 14.71
CA GLY A 38 -28.65 10.28 13.86
C GLY A 38 -28.76 8.96 13.08
N VAL A 39 -29.09 7.86 13.75
CA VAL A 39 -29.24 6.54 13.09
C VAL A 39 -30.37 6.56 12.08
N ILE A 40 -31.52 7.19 12.39
CA ILE A 40 -32.63 7.33 11.45
C ILE A 40 -32.19 8.13 10.23
N ALA A 41 -31.63 9.34 10.43
CA ALA A 41 -31.18 10.20 9.34
C ALA A 41 -30.09 9.54 8.50
N GLY A 42 -29.11 8.90 9.15
CA GLY A 42 -28.05 8.16 8.50
C GLY A 42 -28.58 6.98 7.68
N SER A 43 -29.60 6.27 8.18
CA SER A 43 -30.23 5.15 7.48
C SER A 43 -30.97 5.62 6.23
N VAL A 44 -31.74 6.71 6.33
CA VAL A 44 -32.38 7.34 5.17
C VAL A 44 -31.32 7.79 4.16
N LEU A 45 -30.22 8.38 4.62
CA LEU A 45 -29.13 8.84 3.75
C LEU A 45 -28.44 7.67 3.02
N VAL A 46 -28.21 6.53 3.68
CA VAL A 46 -27.58 5.34 3.07
C VAL A 46 -28.54 4.54 2.20
N MET A 47 -29.77 4.29 2.66
CA MET A 47 -30.71 3.37 2.01
C MET A 47 -31.57 4.04 0.95
N VAL A 48 -31.71 5.36 0.99
CA VAL A 48 -32.59 6.10 0.08
C VAL A 48 -31.78 7.12 -0.71
N ALA A 49 -31.22 8.12 -0.04
CA ALA A 49 -30.60 9.25 -0.74
C ALA A 49 -29.40 8.82 -1.59
N ARG A 50 -28.56 7.89 -1.10
CA ARG A 50 -27.41 7.36 -1.85
C ARG A 50 -27.80 6.57 -3.09
N PRO A 51 -28.64 5.51 -3.00
CA PRO A 51 -29.11 4.79 -4.17
C PRO A 51 -29.74 5.71 -5.20
N LEU A 52 -30.58 6.66 -4.76
CA LEU A 52 -31.18 7.65 -5.67
C LEU A 52 -30.12 8.52 -6.35
N SER A 53 -29.10 8.98 -5.62
CA SER A 53 -28.01 9.79 -6.18
C SER A 53 -27.18 9.00 -7.20
N VAL A 54 -26.88 7.72 -6.92
CA VAL A 54 -26.15 6.84 -7.83
C VAL A 54 -26.96 6.50 -9.07
N MET A 55 -28.26 6.21 -8.90
CA MET A 55 -29.19 5.98 -10.02
C MET A 55 -29.32 7.22 -10.90
N ALA A 56 -29.49 8.41 -10.31
CA ALA A 56 -29.52 9.66 -11.04
C ALA A 56 -28.20 9.90 -11.81
N SER A 57 -27.06 9.66 -11.15
CA SER A 57 -25.74 9.80 -11.77
C SER A 57 -25.54 8.79 -12.91
N SER A 58 -26.03 7.56 -12.78
CA SER A 58 -26.01 6.53 -13.82
C SER A 58 -26.89 6.91 -15.02
N LEU A 59 -28.06 7.50 -14.77
CA LEU A 59 -28.93 8.03 -15.82
C LEU A 59 -28.25 9.18 -16.59
N VAL A 60 -27.58 10.10 -15.89
CA VAL A 60 -26.81 11.18 -16.50
C VAL A 60 -25.62 10.64 -17.29
N ALA A 61 -24.86 9.70 -16.74
CA ALA A 61 -23.74 9.05 -17.43
C ALA A 61 -24.20 8.37 -18.74
N ARG A 62 -25.37 7.71 -18.70
CA ARG A 62 -26.01 7.13 -19.89
C ARG A 62 -26.40 8.19 -20.93
N LEU A 63 -26.88 9.36 -20.49
CA LEU A 63 -27.24 10.48 -21.37
C LEU A 63 -25.99 11.04 -22.08
N VAL A 64 -24.86 11.11 -21.37
CA VAL A 64 -23.57 11.64 -21.85
C VAL A 64 -22.76 10.56 -22.61
N ARG A 65 -23.30 9.36 -22.81
CA ARG A 65 -22.63 8.20 -23.46
C ARG A 65 -21.32 7.78 -22.77
N ILE A 66 -21.20 8.01 -21.47
CA ILE A 66 -20.13 7.43 -20.65
C ILE A 66 -20.51 5.97 -20.37
N ASP A 67 -19.51 5.10 -20.23
CA ASP A 67 -19.69 3.64 -20.08
C ASP A 67 -20.78 3.25 -19.07
N ARG A 68 -21.47 2.15 -19.37
CA ARG A 68 -22.58 1.65 -18.55
C ARG A 68 -22.05 1.07 -17.25
N VAL A 69 -22.34 1.74 -16.14
CA VAL A 69 -22.12 1.19 -14.80
C VAL A 69 -23.10 0.04 -14.56
N SER A 70 -22.60 -1.17 -14.27
CA SER A 70 -23.46 -2.34 -14.07
C SER A 70 -24.36 -2.15 -12.83
N TRP A 71 -25.49 -2.85 -12.77
CA TRP A 71 -26.37 -2.82 -11.59
C TRP A 71 -25.61 -3.21 -10.30
N ARG A 72 -24.67 -4.15 -10.40
CA ARG A 72 -23.86 -4.61 -9.26
C ARG A 72 -22.92 -3.50 -8.78
N ASP A 73 -22.34 -2.76 -9.71
CA ASP A 73 -21.45 -1.64 -9.39
C ASP A 73 -22.26 -0.48 -8.81
N GLN A 74 -23.46 -0.21 -9.33
CA GLN A 74 -24.37 0.78 -8.76
C GLN A 74 -24.77 0.43 -7.32
N ALA A 75 -25.10 -0.84 -7.05
CA ALA A 75 -25.41 -1.32 -5.71
C ALA A 75 -24.18 -1.18 -4.77
N PHE A 76 -22.99 -1.54 -5.26
CA PHE A 76 -21.75 -1.40 -4.50
C PHE A 76 -21.43 0.07 -4.22
N LEU A 77 -21.49 0.96 -5.22
CA LEU A 77 -21.28 2.40 -5.06
C LEU A 77 -22.30 3.04 -4.11
N SER A 78 -23.55 2.56 -4.13
CA SER A 78 -24.57 3.03 -3.19
C SER A 78 -24.23 2.64 -1.74
N TRP A 79 -23.63 1.46 -1.55
CA TRP A 79 -23.18 0.97 -0.25
C TRP A 79 -21.83 1.56 0.20
N ALA A 80 -20.91 1.81 -0.73
CA ALA A 80 -19.53 2.25 -0.55
C ALA A 80 -19.42 3.73 -0.21
N GLY A 81 -20.05 4.09 0.92
CA GLY A 81 -20.22 5.45 1.36
C GLY A 81 -19.56 5.80 2.65
N LEU A 82 -18.31 5.36 2.80
CA LEU A 82 -17.49 5.71 3.94
C LEU A 82 -17.50 7.21 4.13
N ARG A 83 -18.07 7.62 5.27
CA ARG A 83 -18.12 9.00 5.69
C ARG A 83 -16.78 9.31 6.34
N GLY A 84 -15.97 10.12 5.66
CA GLY A 84 -14.71 10.62 6.23
C GLY A 84 -14.93 11.66 7.32
N ALA A 85 -13.86 12.35 7.70
CA ALA A 85 -13.93 13.43 8.70
C ALA A 85 -14.67 14.69 8.19
N ILE A 86 -14.78 14.86 6.86
CA ILE A 86 -15.27 16.09 6.22
C ILE A 86 -16.66 16.54 6.73
N PRO A 87 -17.69 15.68 6.81
CA PRO A 87 -19.00 16.11 7.30
C PRO A 87 -18.97 16.64 8.72
N ILE A 88 -18.16 16.04 9.59
CA ILE A 88 -18.01 16.46 10.98
C ILE A 88 -17.40 17.87 11.03
N VAL A 89 -16.34 18.11 10.24
CA VAL A 89 -15.70 19.43 10.13
C VAL A 89 -16.69 20.47 9.59
N LEU A 90 -17.49 20.13 8.58
CA LEU A 90 -18.49 21.07 8.06
C LEU A 90 -19.56 21.41 9.11
N ALA A 91 -19.89 20.47 10.01
CA ALA A 91 -20.81 20.72 11.10
C ALA A 91 -20.21 21.60 12.23
N THR A 92 -18.88 21.74 12.33
CA THR A 92 -18.28 22.66 13.30
C THR A 92 -18.39 24.12 12.87
N ILE A 93 -18.48 24.41 11.57
CA ILE A 93 -18.61 25.78 11.03
C ILE A 93 -19.81 26.53 11.64
N PRO A 94 -21.07 26.04 11.51
CA PRO A 94 -22.23 26.73 12.07
C PRO A 94 -22.17 26.82 13.61
N TRP A 95 -21.56 25.83 14.26
CA TRP A 95 -21.39 25.82 15.71
C TRP A 95 -20.38 26.84 16.20
N ALA A 96 -19.26 27.00 15.50
CA ALA A 96 -18.28 28.03 15.78
C ALA A 96 -18.87 29.44 15.56
N SER A 97 -19.79 29.60 14.62
CA SER A 97 -20.51 30.87 14.42
C SER A 97 -21.67 31.12 15.40
N GLY A 98 -21.93 30.21 16.34
CA GLY A 98 -22.95 30.39 17.38
C GLY A 98 -24.40 30.30 16.86
N VAL A 99 -24.65 29.59 15.77
CA VAL A 99 -26.00 29.41 15.22
C VAL A 99 -26.84 28.55 16.17
N GLU A 100 -28.07 28.96 16.44
CA GLU A 100 -28.99 28.20 17.30
C GLU A 100 -29.25 26.78 16.73
N GLY A 101 -29.24 25.77 17.60
CA GLY A 101 -29.45 24.36 17.20
C GLY A 101 -28.26 23.69 16.48
N SER A 102 -27.19 24.41 16.16
CA SER A 102 -26.04 23.86 15.43
C SER A 102 -25.30 22.76 16.20
N LYS A 103 -25.31 22.82 17.53
CA LYS A 103 -24.68 21.81 18.40
C LYS A 103 -25.36 20.45 18.27
N GLU A 104 -26.69 20.44 18.12
CA GLU A 104 -27.46 19.22 17.90
C GLU A 104 -27.13 18.61 16.54
N ILE A 105 -27.03 19.44 15.50
CA ILE A 105 -26.61 19.01 14.16
C ILE A 105 -25.19 18.42 14.21
N PHE A 106 -24.26 19.08 14.90
CA PHE A 106 -22.90 18.55 15.11
C PHE A 106 -22.94 17.17 15.79
N ASN A 107 -23.67 17.04 16.90
CA ASN A 107 -23.78 15.77 17.62
C ASN A 107 -24.41 14.67 16.75
N GLN A 108 -25.44 14.99 15.97
CA GLN A 108 -26.07 14.03 15.03
C GLN A 108 -25.11 13.60 13.93
N VAL A 109 -24.42 14.55 13.27
CA VAL A 109 -23.45 14.25 12.21
C VAL A 109 -22.30 13.43 12.77
N PHE A 110 -21.79 13.77 13.95
CA PHE A 110 -20.74 13.02 14.63
C PHE A 110 -21.16 11.56 14.88
N VAL A 111 -22.36 11.33 15.42
CA VAL A 111 -22.88 9.98 15.63
C VAL A 111 -23.09 9.23 14.32
N ILE A 112 -23.65 9.87 13.30
CA ILE A 112 -23.81 9.27 11.96
C ILE A 112 -22.46 8.80 11.43
N VAL A 113 -21.43 9.64 11.49
CA VAL A 113 -20.12 9.27 10.95
C VAL A 113 -19.53 8.10 11.73
N ILE A 114 -19.55 8.12 13.07
CA ILE A 114 -19.00 7.02 13.88
C ILE A 114 -19.75 5.72 13.62
N VAL A 115 -21.07 5.70 13.77
CA VAL A 115 -21.88 4.49 13.67
C VAL A 115 -21.75 3.88 12.27
N PHE A 116 -21.86 4.70 11.22
CA PHE A 116 -21.81 4.19 9.86
C PHE A 116 -20.39 3.86 9.41
N THR A 117 -19.35 4.53 9.87
CA THR A 117 -17.97 4.12 9.56
C THR A 117 -17.62 2.80 10.24
N LEU A 118 -18.05 2.58 11.49
CA LEU A 118 -17.89 1.30 12.18
C LEU A 118 -18.70 0.17 11.51
N LEU A 119 -19.88 0.46 10.99
CA LEU A 119 -20.71 -0.53 10.30
C LEU A 119 -20.24 -0.79 8.85
N GLN A 120 -19.92 0.25 8.09
CA GLN A 120 -19.58 0.17 6.67
C GLN A 120 -18.14 -0.28 6.43
N GLY A 121 -17.19 0.11 7.29
CA GLY A 121 -15.78 -0.28 7.14
C GLY A 121 -15.60 -1.79 6.96
N PRO A 122 -16.08 -2.62 7.91
CA PRO A 122 -15.96 -4.08 7.81
C PRO A 122 -16.89 -4.70 6.76
N THR A 123 -18.06 -4.10 6.49
CA THR A 123 -19.04 -4.68 5.56
C THR A 123 -18.70 -4.40 4.10
N LEU A 124 -17.81 -3.45 3.80
CA LEU A 124 -17.45 -3.09 2.44
C LEU A 124 -16.72 -4.20 1.67
N PRO A 125 -15.64 -4.81 2.20
CA PRO A 125 -15.00 -5.94 1.52
C PRO A 125 -15.96 -7.12 1.32
N TYR A 126 -16.88 -7.34 2.27
CA TYR A 126 -17.90 -8.37 2.17
C TYR A 126 -18.92 -8.05 1.05
N ALA A 127 -19.43 -6.82 0.99
CA ALA A 127 -20.34 -6.38 -0.06
C ALA A 127 -19.70 -6.44 -1.46
N ALA A 128 -18.42 -6.07 -1.57
CA ALA A 128 -17.65 -6.18 -2.81
C ALA A 128 -17.57 -7.63 -3.31
N ARG A 129 -17.32 -8.59 -2.40
CA ARG A 129 -17.29 -10.03 -2.70
C ARG A 129 -18.67 -10.55 -3.10
N LEU A 130 -19.72 -10.18 -2.36
CA LEU A 130 -21.09 -10.62 -2.63
C LEU A 130 -21.60 -10.14 -3.98
N LEU A 131 -21.30 -8.89 -4.34
CA LEU A 131 -21.70 -8.29 -5.61
C LEU A 131 -20.76 -8.67 -6.76
N GLY A 132 -19.62 -9.32 -6.49
CA GLY A 132 -18.62 -9.68 -7.49
C GLY A 132 -18.00 -8.47 -8.19
N VAL A 133 -17.92 -7.34 -7.50
CA VAL A 133 -17.37 -6.06 -8.01
C VAL A 133 -15.89 -5.90 -7.64
N GLY A 134 -15.37 -6.75 -6.73
CA GLY A 134 -13.93 -6.84 -6.50
C GLY A 134 -13.24 -7.54 -7.68
N ALA A 135 -12.14 -6.99 -8.18
CA ALA A 135 -11.28 -7.65 -9.13
C ALA A 135 -10.72 -8.94 -8.48
N PRO A 136 -11.09 -10.14 -8.95
CA PRO A 136 -10.49 -11.37 -8.46
C PRO A 136 -9.08 -11.45 -9.04
N GLY A 137 -8.08 -11.08 -8.26
CA GLY A 137 -6.68 -11.37 -8.59
C GLY A 137 -6.12 -10.68 -9.83
N GLU A 138 -6.45 -9.41 -10.06
CA GLU A 138 -5.45 -8.57 -10.72
C GLU A 138 -4.25 -8.53 -9.78
N ALA A 139 -3.07 -8.86 -10.30
CA ALA A 139 -1.82 -8.73 -9.56
C ALA A 139 -1.81 -7.34 -8.95
N HIS A 140 -1.99 -7.28 -7.62
CA HIS A 140 -1.99 -6.03 -6.87
C HIS A 140 -0.86 -5.17 -7.39
N ASP A 141 -1.21 -3.90 -7.64
CA ASP A 141 -0.32 -2.79 -7.89
C ASP A 141 1.16 -3.18 -7.83
N LEU A 142 1.85 -3.06 -8.97
CA LEU A 142 3.28 -2.76 -8.99
C LEU A 142 3.52 -1.37 -8.36
N GLU A 143 2.88 -1.07 -7.23
CA GLU A 143 3.39 -0.11 -6.28
C GLU A 143 4.67 -0.74 -5.77
N VAL A 144 5.76 -0.16 -6.23
CA VAL A 144 7.06 -0.21 -5.58
C VAL A 144 6.90 0.50 -4.21
N GLU A 145 6.01 -0.01 -3.36
CA GLU A 145 6.14 0.11 -1.93
C GLU A 145 7.41 -0.67 -1.58
N SER A 146 8.28 -0.06 -0.80
CA SER A 146 9.59 -0.59 -0.43
C SER A 146 9.52 -1.82 0.50
N ALA A 147 8.39 -2.54 0.51
CA ALA A 147 8.05 -3.58 1.47
C ALA A 147 7.61 -4.97 0.90
N PRO A 148 7.80 -5.40 -0.37
CA PRO A 148 7.36 -6.74 -0.78
C PRO A 148 8.36 -7.83 -0.30
N LEU A 149 9.53 -7.41 0.19
CA LEU A 149 10.64 -8.30 0.54
C LEU A 149 10.43 -9.01 1.88
N GLU A 150 9.75 -8.38 2.84
CA GLU A 150 9.45 -8.99 4.15
C GLU A 150 8.42 -10.13 4.02
N GLU A 151 7.39 -9.98 3.19
CA GLU A 151 6.41 -11.06 2.94
C GLU A 151 7.02 -12.22 2.14
N LEU A 152 7.89 -11.91 1.18
CA LEU A 152 8.60 -12.90 0.36
C LEU A 152 9.78 -13.58 1.09
N LYS A 153 10.13 -13.12 2.31
CA LYS A 153 11.31 -13.55 3.07
C LYS A 153 12.59 -13.53 2.22
N ALA A 154 12.73 -12.50 1.40
CA ALA A 154 13.85 -12.32 0.50
C ALA A 154 14.65 -11.07 0.88
N ASP A 155 15.97 -11.17 0.79
CA ASP A 155 16.91 -10.08 1.01
C ASP A 155 17.47 -9.60 -0.35
N LEU A 156 17.60 -8.28 -0.48
CA LEU A 156 18.35 -7.64 -1.55
C LEU A 156 19.77 -7.35 -1.08
N LEU A 157 20.75 -7.93 -1.77
CA LEU A 157 22.16 -7.65 -1.53
C LEU A 157 22.73 -6.86 -2.70
N GLN A 158 23.32 -5.71 -2.41
CA GLN A 158 24.08 -4.93 -3.39
C GLN A 158 25.57 -5.14 -3.16
N VAL A 159 26.28 -5.52 -4.21
CA VAL A 159 27.71 -5.83 -4.14
C VAL A 159 28.44 -5.03 -5.21
N LYS A 160 29.33 -4.13 -4.79
CA LYS A 160 30.27 -3.47 -5.69
C LYS A 160 31.52 -4.32 -5.84
N VAL A 161 31.96 -4.57 -7.06
CA VAL A 161 33.18 -5.33 -7.36
C VAL A 161 34.39 -4.38 -7.33
N PRO A 162 35.25 -4.40 -6.30
CA PRO A 162 36.37 -3.48 -6.22
C PRO A 162 37.47 -3.84 -7.23
N VAL A 163 38.23 -2.83 -7.63
CA VAL A 163 39.45 -2.98 -8.44
C VAL A 163 40.44 -3.85 -7.65
N GLY A 164 40.81 -5.02 -8.19
CA GLY A 164 41.65 -6.02 -7.53
C GLY A 164 40.90 -7.25 -6.99
N SER A 165 39.57 -7.25 -6.98
CA SER A 165 38.79 -8.45 -6.67
C SER A 165 38.97 -9.53 -7.73
N ARG A 166 39.14 -10.79 -7.33
CA ARG A 166 39.16 -11.94 -8.24
C ARG A 166 37.76 -12.35 -8.73
N LEU A 167 36.71 -11.58 -8.40
CA LEU A 167 35.41 -11.67 -9.06
C LEU A 167 35.48 -11.20 -10.52
N HIS A 168 36.44 -10.34 -10.88
CA HIS A 168 36.59 -9.91 -12.27
C HIS A 168 36.92 -11.11 -13.17
N GLY A 169 36.22 -11.21 -14.30
CA GLY A 169 36.38 -12.29 -15.27
C GLY A 169 35.63 -13.58 -14.92
N VAL A 170 34.98 -13.65 -13.75
CA VAL A 170 34.09 -14.77 -13.36
C VAL A 170 32.73 -14.60 -14.03
N GLU A 171 32.19 -15.66 -14.61
CA GLU A 171 30.84 -15.66 -15.19
C GLU A 171 29.78 -15.88 -14.09
N VAL A 172 28.57 -15.34 -14.29
CA VAL A 172 27.50 -15.41 -13.26
C VAL A 172 27.22 -16.85 -12.82
N PHE A 173 27.23 -17.83 -13.74
CA PHE A 173 27.04 -19.23 -13.38
C PHE A 173 28.20 -19.81 -12.55
N GLU A 174 29.43 -19.30 -12.72
CA GLU A 174 30.62 -19.75 -12.00
C GLU A 174 30.62 -19.31 -10.53
N LEU A 175 29.80 -18.32 -10.16
CA LEU A 175 29.55 -17.96 -8.77
C LEU A 175 29.00 -19.15 -7.97
N ARG A 176 28.27 -20.08 -8.62
CA ARG A 176 27.64 -21.25 -7.97
C ARG A 176 26.89 -20.84 -6.70
N LEU A 177 25.99 -19.88 -6.84
CA LEU A 177 25.12 -19.43 -5.76
C LEU A 177 24.20 -20.60 -5.32
N PRO A 178 23.80 -20.66 -4.03
CA PRO A 178 22.86 -21.66 -3.54
C PRO A 178 21.48 -21.50 -4.20
N ALA A 179 20.69 -22.58 -4.19
CA ALA A 179 19.30 -22.52 -4.60
C ALA A 179 18.55 -21.48 -3.73
N GLY A 180 17.81 -20.57 -4.38
CA GLY A 180 17.17 -19.44 -3.71
C GLY A 180 17.97 -18.14 -3.74
N ALA A 181 19.10 -18.08 -4.44
CA ALA A 181 19.84 -16.85 -4.69
C ALA A 181 20.14 -16.65 -6.18
N ALA A 182 19.97 -15.43 -6.68
CA ALA A 182 20.22 -15.08 -8.08
C ALA A 182 20.76 -13.65 -8.22
N VAL A 183 21.66 -13.44 -9.19
CA VAL A 183 22.04 -12.10 -9.64
C VAL A 183 20.95 -11.62 -10.59
N THR A 184 20.19 -10.59 -10.19
CA THR A 184 19.03 -10.12 -10.94
C THR A 184 19.35 -8.94 -11.85
N LEU A 185 20.34 -8.12 -11.46
CA LEU A 185 20.74 -6.94 -12.22
C LEU A 185 22.24 -6.68 -12.08
N VAL A 186 22.85 -6.23 -13.17
CA VAL A 186 24.21 -5.67 -13.15
C VAL A 186 24.13 -4.23 -13.62
N VAL A 187 24.72 -3.31 -12.85
CA VAL A 187 24.93 -1.93 -13.26
C VAL A 187 26.40 -1.76 -13.64
N ARG A 188 26.63 -1.40 -14.90
CA ARG A 188 27.96 -1.18 -15.47
C ARG A 188 27.94 0.11 -16.28
N ASP A 189 28.89 1.00 -16.01
CA ASP A 189 29.01 2.29 -16.72
C ASP A 189 27.69 3.10 -16.72
N GLY A 190 26.95 3.04 -15.60
CA GLY A 190 25.65 3.71 -15.44
C GLY A 190 24.48 3.05 -16.18
N ARG A 191 24.69 1.90 -16.85
CA ARG A 191 23.64 1.12 -17.53
C ARG A 191 23.28 -0.12 -16.72
N SER A 192 22.00 -0.33 -16.49
CA SER A 192 21.45 -1.53 -15.88
C SER A 192 21.04 -2.55 -16.94
N PHE A 193 21.37 -3.83 -16.70
CA PHE A 193 20.92 -4.92 -17.56
C PHE A 193 20.76 -6.21 -16.75
N VAL A 194 19.88 -7.09 -17.22
CA VAL A 194 19.69 -8.44 -16.65
C VAL A 194 20.81 -9.34 -17.17
N PRO A 195 21.65 -9.94 -16.30
CA PRO A 195 22.75 -10.77 -16.76
C PRO A 195 22.26 -12.14 -17.24
N ALA A 196 22.80 -12.60 -18.36
CA ALA A 196 22.76 -14.02 -18.74
C ALA A 196 23.73 -14.84 -17.88
N ALA A 197 23.57 -16.17 -17.85
CA ALA A 197 24.44 -17.09 -17.11
C ALA A 197 25.94 -16.92 -17.47
N SER A 198 26.24 -16.68 -18.75
CA SER A 198 27.59 -16.45 -19.31
C SER A 198 28.09 -15.00 -19.18
N THR A 199 27.34 -14.13 -18.51
CA THR A 199 27.76 -12.74 -18.32
C THR A 199 28.99 -12.70 -17.42
N ARG A 200 30.07 -12.12 -17.93
CA ARG A 200 31.29 -11.88 -17.16
C ARG A 200 31.15 -10.67 -16.27
N ILE A 201 31.50 -10.84 -15.00
CA ILE A 201 31.61 -9.78 -14.01
C ILE A 201 32.90 -8.98 -14.28
N ARG A 202 32.81 -7.65 -14.26
CA ARG A 202 33.93 -6.72 -14.44
C ARG A 202 34.21 -5.98 -13.14
N ALA A 203 35.43 -5.44 -13.04
CA ALA A 203 35.73 -4.47 -12.00
C ALA A 203 34.78 -3.27 -12.13
N ASP A 204 34.41 -2.68 -11.00
CA ASP A 204 33.43 -1.60 -10.86
C ASP A 204 31.97 -1.93 -11.21
N ASP A 205 31.66 -3.17 -11.55
CA ASP A 205 30.27 -3.61 -11.62
C ASP A 205 29.59 -3.48 -10.26
N GLN A 206 28.32 -3.08 -10.27
CA GLN A 206 27.43 -3.24 -9.12
C GLN A 206 26.44 -4.35 -9.42
N LEU A 207 26.49 -5.40 -8.61
CA LEU A 207 25.61 -6.56 -8.72
C LEU A 207 24.45 -6.36 -7.74
N LEU A 208 23.23 -6.52 -8.21
CA LEU A 208 22.04 -6.67 -7.38
C LEU A 208 21.71 -8.16 -7.32
N LEU A 209 21.66 -8.70 -6.11
CA LEU A 209 21.29 -10.09 -5.85
C LEU A 209 20.00 -10.13 -5.04
N VAL A 210 19.13 -11.06 -5.40
CA VAL A 210 17.99 -11.48 -4.57
C VAL A 210 18.35 -12.83 -3.96
N THR A 211 18.21 -12.97 -2.66
CA THR A 211 18.42 -14.23 -1.94
C THR A 211 17.31 -14.46 -0.92
N THR A 212 16.96 -15.70 -0.60
CA THR A 212 16.10 -15.94 0.57
C THR A 212 16.86 -15.65 1.86
N ALA A 213 16.16 -15.24 2.91
CA ALA A 213 16.76 -14.96 4.22
C ALA A 213 17.55 -16.17 4.78
N ALA A 214 17.09 -17.39 4.49
CA ALA A 214 17.72 -18.62 4.96
C ALA A 214 19.14 -18.87 4.38
N CYS A 215 19.44 -18.36 3.18
CA CYS A 215 20.72 -18.60 2.51
C CYS A 215 21.60 -17.35 2.39
N ARG A 216 21.19 -16.21 2.97
CA ARG A 216 21.94 -14.94 2.94
C ARG A 216 23.40 -15.11 3.35
N ASP A 217 23.67 -15.70 4.51
CA ASP A 217 25.05 -15.89 5.02
C ASP A 217 25.89 -16.80 4.12
N GLN A 218 25.24 -17.75 3.44
CA GLN A 218 25.92 -18.63 2.49
C GLN A 218 26.30 -17.87 1.21
N VAL A 219 25.42 -16.99 0.73
CA VAL A 219 25.67 -16.12 -0.42
C VAL A 219 26.81 -15.14 -0.13
N GLU A 220 26.78 -14.47 1.03
CA GLU A 220 27.84 -13.54 1.42
C GLU A 220 29.21 -14.24 1.50
N ARG A 221 29.28 -15.39 2.18
CA ARG A 221 30.52 -16.19 2.26
C ARG A 221 31.00 -16.61 0.88
N ARG A 222 30.09 -17.05 0.01
CA ARG A 222 30.45 -17.47 -1.35
C ARG A 222 31.03 -16.32 -2.17
N LEU A 223 30.41 -15.14 -2.12
CA LEU A 223 30.89 -13.96 -2.82
C LEU A 223 32.25 -13.48 -2.28
N ARG A 224 32.45 -13.50 -0.95
CA ARG A 224 33.75 -13.21 -0.32
C ARG A 224 34.82 -14.20 -0.78
N ALA A 225 34.49 -15.50 -0.80
CA ALA A 225 35.41 -16.54 -1.23
C ALA A 225 35.86 -16.37 -2.69
N VAL A 226 34.92 -16.10 -3.59
CA VAL A 226 35.23 -15.85 -5.02
C VAL A 226 35.96 -14.52 -5.20
N SER A 227 35.67 -13.50 -4.39
CA SER A 227 36.40 -12.22 -4.43
C SER A 227 37.88 -12.38 -4.06
N ARG A 228 38.19 -13.26 -3.08
CA ARG A 228 39.57 -13.52 -2.64
C ARG A 228 40.32 -14.48 -3.56
N SER A 229 39.66 -15.54 -4.03
CA SER A 229 40.33 -16.69 -4.67
C SER A 229 39.84 -17.03 -6.08
N GLY A 230 38.90 -16.26 -6.63
CA GLY A 230 38.39 -16.40 -8.00
C GLY A 230 37.50 -17.63 -8.20
N LYS A 231 37.26 -18.01 -9.45
CA LYS A 231 36.36 -19.11 -9.84
C LYS A 231 36.64 -20.46 -9.16
N LEU A 232 37.89 -20.70 -8.76
CA LEU A 232 38.35 -21.94 -8.11
C LEU A 232 38.41 -21.85 -6.57
N ALA A 233 37.80 -20.84 -5.95
CA ALA A 233 37.85 -20.63 -4.49
C ALA A 233 37.54 -21.90 -3.66
N GLY A 234 36.57 -22.71 -4.10
CA GLY A 234 36.22 -23.96 -3.43
C GLY A 234 37.32 -25.04 -3.48
N TRP A 235 38.15 -25.03 -4.53
CA TRP A 235 39.27 -25.97 -4.68
C TRP A 235 40.48 -25.55 -3.84
N TYR A 236 40.66 -24.24 -3.63
CA TYR A 236 41.67 -23.67 -2.74
C TYR A 236 41.28 -23.68 -1.25
N GLY A 237 40.13 -24.27 -0.89
CA GLY A 237 39.65 -24.34 0.49
C GLY A 237 39.19 -22.99 1.08
N GLU A 238 39.05 -21.96 0.26
CA GLU A 238 38.57 -20.64 0.67
C GLU A 238 37.06 -20.68 0.88
N ARG A 239 36.65 -20.46 2.14
CA ARG A 239 35.25 -20.55 2.59
C ARG A 239 34.61 -19.18 2.85
N GLY A 240 35.35 -18.09 2.67
CA GLY A 240 34.83 -16.72 2.82
C GLY A 240 34.42 -16.38 4.25
N LEU A 241 35.03 -17.03 5.23
CA LEU A 241 34.88 -16.72 6.65
C LEU A 241 35.58 -15.39 6.96
N GLU A 242 35.10 -14.68 7.99
CA GLU A 242 35.60 -13.36 8.39
C GLU A 242 37.07 -13.39 8.80
#